data_AF-F8D5Y5-F1
#
_entry.id   AF-F8D5Y5-F1
#
_cell.length_a   1.000
_cell.length_b   1.000
_cell.length_c   1.000
_cell.angle_alpha   90.00
_cell.angle_beta   90.00
_cell.angle_gamma   90.00
#
_symmetry.space_group_name_H-M   'P 1'
#
loop_
_entity.id
_entity.type
_entity.pdbx_description
1 polymer ?
#
loop_
_entity_poly.entity_id
_entity_poly.type
_entity_poly.pdbx_seq_one_letter_code
_entity_poly.pdbx_strand_id
1 'polypeptide(L)'
;MIGDAPVDGLYAGSNGDYYTDWEVTRNLRRGTWRPCIRQREPDRRLVETTGGGLLMLTAIEPTALPTWVEIRVAGETARVVDTRYPSLETRR
;
A
#
# COMPACT_ATOMS: atom_id res chain seq x y z
N MET A 1 2.65 10.75 23.26
CA MET A 1 3.01 9.34 22.97
C MET A 1 1.95 8.77 22.06
N ILE A 2 2.26 8.57 20.79
CA ILE A 2 1.51 7.68 19.90
C ILE A 2 2.56 6.62 19.54
N GLY A 3 2.39 5.43 20.11
CA GLY A 3 3.36 4.35 20.00
C GLY A 3 3.41 3.79 18.59
N ASP A 4 4.61 3.84 18.00
CA ASP A 4 5.19 2.87 17.07
C ASP A 4 4.17 2.07 16.23
N ALA A 5 3.47 2.74 15.33
CA ALA A 5 2.82 2.04 14.23
C ALA A 5 3.93 1.64 13.25
N PRO A 6 4.14 0.34 12.95
CA PRO A 6 5.21 -0.15 12.08
C PRO A 6 4.93 0.12 10.58
N VAL A 7 4.14 1.16 10.30
CA VAL A 7 3.72 1.62 8.99
C VAL A 7 3.97 3.12 8.95
N ASP A 8 4.97 3.51 8.17
CA ASP A 8 5.39 4.92 8.04
C ASP A 8 4.49 5.69 7.07
N GLY A 9 3.67 4.99 6.27
CA GLY A 9 2.74 5.63 5.34
C GLY A 9 1.70 4.69 4.74
N LEU A 10 0.57 5.28 4.33
CA LEU A 10 -0.51 4.60 3.63
C LEU A 10 -0.78 5.27 2.30
N TYR A 11 -1.16 4.46 1.32
CA TYR A 11 -1.42 4.90 -0.04
C TYR A 11 -2.74 4.34 -0.54
N ALA A 12 -3.59 5.21 -1.08
CA ALA A 12 -4.72 4.83 -1.91
C ALA A 12 -4.25 4.63 -3.35
N GLY A 13 -4.52 3.46 -3.91
CA GLY A 13 -4.27 3.13 -5.31
C GLY A 13 -5.42 3.56 -6.21
N SER A 14 -5.09 4.03 -7.42
CA SER A 14 -6.11 4.33 -8.45
C SER A 14 -6.90 3.10 -8.93
N ASN A 15 -6.47 1.90 -8.54
CA ASN A 15 -7.19 0.64 -8.75
C ASN A 15 -8.24 0.33 -7.67
N GLY A 16 -8.38 1.19 -6.65
CA GLY A 16 -9.31 0.99 -5.53
C GLY A 16 -8.75 0.18 -4.36
N ASP A 17 -7.52 -0.30 -4.47
CA ASP A 17 -6.80 -0.99 -3.39
C ASP A 17 -6.03 0.02 -2.52
N TYR A 18 -5.62 -0.44 -1.34
CA TYR A 18 -4.78 0.35 -0.42
C TYR A 18 -3.48 -0.39 -0.15
N TYR A 19 -2.43 0.36 0.15
CA TYR A 19 -1.09 -0.17 0.34
C TYR A 19 -0.40 0.53 1.51
N THR A 20 0.33 -0.25 2.30
CA THR A 20 1.34 0.27 3.23
C THR A 20 2.60 0.71 2.50
N ASP A 21 3.39 1.59 3.10
CA ASP A 21 4.73 1.95 2.62
C ASP A 21 5.65 0.72 2.50
N TRP A 22 5.47 -0.27 3.39
CA TRP A 22 6.16 -1.55 3.34
C TRP A 22 5.85 -2.32 2.05
N GLU A 23 4.57 -2.44 1.68
CA GLU A 23 4.14 -3.10 0.45
C GLU A 23 4.68 -2.38 -0.79
N VAL A 24 4.59 -1.04 -0.81
CA VAL A 24 5.11 -0.21 -1.90
C VAL A 24 6.63 -0.42 -2.04
N THR A 25 7.37 -0.32 -0.94
CA THR A 25 8.82 -0.51 -0.90
C THR A 25 9.21 -1.91 -1.33
N ARG A 26 8.50 -2.93 -0.85
CA ARG A 26 8.74 -4.33 -1.23
C ARG A 26 8.54 -4.57 -2.72
N ASN A 27 7.45 -4.07 -3.30
CA ASN A 27 7.16 -4.24 -4.73
C ASN A 27 8.21 -3.54 -5.61
N LEU A 28 8.69 -2.36 -5.21
CA LEU A 28 9.75 -1.65 -5.91
C LEU A 28 11.11 -2.37 -5.77
N ARG A 29 11.49 -2.79 -4.55
CA ARG A 29 12.75 -3.52 -4.31
C ARG A 29 12.81 -4.86 -5.05
N ARG A 30 11.67 -5.54 -5.20
CA ARG A 30 11.56 -6.80 -5.95
C ARG A 30 11.49 -6.60 -7.47
N GLY A 31 11.40 -5.36 -7.94
CA GLY A 31 11.21 -5.04 -9.36
C GLY A 31 9.83 -5.44 -9.90
N THR A 32 8.90 -5.85 -9.04
CA THR A 32 7.52 -6.17 -9.41
C THR A 32 6.80 -4.91 -9.90
N TRP A 33 7.12 -3.77 -9.29
CA TRP A 33 6.71 -2.44 -9.76
C TRP A 33 7.93 -1.64 -10.20
N ARG A 34 7.78 -0.90 -11.30
CA ARG A 34 8.81 0.03 -11.82
C ARG A 34 8.39 1.46 -11.52
N PRO A 35 9.25 2.30 -10.91
CA PRO A 35 8.91 3.68 -10.63
C PRO A 35 8.84 4.49 -11.93
N CYS A 36 7.81 5.33 -12.08
CA CYS A 36 7.65 6.21 -13.23
C CYS A 36 7.91 7.68 -12.86
N ILE A 37 7.04 8.25 -12.03
CA ILE A 37 7.14 9.64 -11.57
C ILE A 37 6.77 9.74 -10.09
N ARG A 38 7.37 10.71 -9.39
CA ARG A 38 7.02 11.07 -8.02
C ARG A 38 6.79 12.58 -7.93
N GLN A 39 5.67 12.95 -7.34
CA GLN A 39 5.35 14.30 -6.90
C GLN A 39 5.39 14.33 -5.37
N ARG A 40 5.96 15.37 -4.76
CA ARG A 40 6.07 15.45 -3.29
C ARG A 40 4.89 16.15 -2.62
N GLU A 41 4.27 17.10 -3.30
CA GLU A 41 3.20 17.93 -2.73
C GLU A 41 2.06 18.10 -3.74
N PRO A 42 0.90 17.44 -3.53
CA PRO A 42 0.69 16.32 -2.59
C PRO A 42 1.58 15.11 -2.94
N ASP A 43 1.89 14.26 -1.95
CA ASP A 43 2.71 13.06 -2.17
C ASP A 43 1.94 12.06 -3.02
N ARG A 44 2.42 11.91 -4.25
CA ARG A 44 1.85 11.00 -5.25
C ARG A 44 2.98 10.32 -5.99
N ARG A 45 2.78 9.05 -6.30
CA ARG A 45 3.71 8.26 -7.08
C ARG A 45 2.96 7.50 -8.15
N LEU A 46 3.48 7.56 -9.36
CA LEU A 46 3.08 6.66 -10.43
C LEU A 46 4.08 5.51 -10.52
N VAL A 47 3.57 4.29 -10.57
CA VAL A 47 4.35 3.08 -10.85
C VAL A 47 3.74 2.32 -12.02
N GLU A 48 4.58 1.59 -12.74
CA GLU A 48 4.15 0.56 -13.68
C GLU A 48 4.17 -0.78 -12.95
N THR A 49 3.05 -1.48 -12.96
CA THR A 49 2.89 -2.81 -12.35
C THR A 49 3.38 -3.91 -13.29
N THR A 50 3.56 -5.14 -12.80
CA THR A 50 4.02 -6.28 -13.63
C THR A 50 3.14 -6.55 -14.85
N GLY A 51 1.84 -6.20 -14.78
CA GLY A 51 0.93 -6.32 -15.92
C GLY A 51 1.06 -5.21 -16.98
N GLY A 52 2.05 -4.32 -16.86
CA GLY A 52 2.21 -3.14 -17.72
C GLY A 52 1.21 -2.00 -17.44
N GLY A 53 0.34 -2.17 -16.44
CA GLY A 53 -0.63 -1.15 -16.04
C GLY A 53 -0.02 -0.08 -15.15
N LEU A 54 -0.45 1.17 -15.34
CA LEU A 54 -0.06 2.29 -14.49
C LEU A 54 -0.94 2.36 -13.23
N LEU A 55 -0.29 2.46 -12.08
CA LEU A 55 -0.92 2.61 -10.77
C LEU A 55 -0.48 3.92 -10.13
N MET A 56 -1.43 4.82 -9.89
CA MET A 56 -1.19 6.01 -9.09
C MET A 56 -1.40 5.67 -7.61
N LEU A 57 -0.41 6.00 -6.79
CA LEU A 57 -0.44 5.90 -5.35
C LEU A 57 -0.53 7.31 -4.79
N THR A 58 -1.57 7.58 -4.01
CA THR A 58 -1.75 8.86 -3.32
C THR A 58 -1.63 8.64 -1.82
N ALA A 59 -0.73 9.37 -1.17
CA ALA A 59 -0.59 9.26 0.28
C ALA A 59 -1.89 9.67 0.98
N ILE A 60 -2.28 8.92 2.01
CA ILE A 60 -3.48 9.17 2.81
C ILE A 60 -3.17 9.04 4.31
N GLU A 61 -3.98 9.72 5.11
CA GLU A 61 -3.99 9.52 6.56
C GLU A 61 -4.71 8.22 6.92
N PRO A 62 -4.34 7.53 8.01
CA PRO A 62 -5.03 6.33 8.48
C PRO A 62 -6.54 6.54 8.71
N THR A 63 -6.95 7.76 9.09
CA THR A 63 -8.36 8.13 9.31
C THR A 63 -9.18 8.17 8.03
N ALA A 64 -8.54 8.21 6.85
CA ALA A 64 -9.21 8.13 5.56
C ALA A 64 -9.45 6.68 5.10
N LEU A 65 -8.93 5.68 5.81
CA LEU A 65 -9.18 4.29 5.49
C LEU A 65 -10.66 3.95 5.71
N PRO A 66 -11.28 3.23 4.76
CA PRO A 66 -12.59 2.63 5.00
C PRO A 66 -12.55 1.65 6.17
N THR A 67 -13.66 1.49 6.88
CA THR A 67 -13.79 0.58 8.04
C THR A 67 -13.55 -0.89 7.73
N TRP A 68 -13.61 -1.26 6.45
CA TRP A 68 -13.36 -2.61 5.97
C TRP A 68 -11.89 -2.85 5.56
N VAL A 69 -11.03 -1.84 5.70
CA VAL A 69 -9.60 -1.96 5.47
C VAL A 69 -8.88 -2.10 6.81
N GLU A 70 -8.24 -3.23 7.02
CA GLU A 70 -7.38 -3.46 8.18
C GLU A 70 -5.90 -3.45 7.78
N ILE A 71 -5.05 -2.95 8.67
CA ILE A 71 -3.61 -3.10 8.54
C ILE A 71 -3.19 -4.22 9.49
N ARG A 72 -2.59 -5.27 8.95
CA ARG A 72 -2.03 -6.37 9.74
C ARG A 72 -0.52 -6.30 9.74
N VAL A 73 0.03 -6.35 10.94
CA VAL A 73 1.46 -6.37 11.20
C VAL A 73 1.85 -7.73 11.72
N ALA A 74 2.83 -8.37 11.08
CA ALA A 74 3.43 -9.62 11.53
C ALA A 74 4.95 -9.54 11.39
N GLY A 75 5.66 -9.41 12.52
CA GLY A 75 7.09 -9.17 12.55
C GLY A 75 7.46 -7.88 11.81
N GLU A 76 8.37 -7.97 10.85
CA GLU A 76 8.80 -6.83 10.01
C GLU A 76 7.90 -6.62 8.77
N THR A 77 6.70 -7.21 8.74
CA THR A 77 5.79 -7.11 7.61
C THR A 77 4.53 -6.37 8.00
N ALA A 78 4.09 -5.45 7.15
CA ALA A 78 2.80 -4.78 7.27
C ALA A 78 2.05 -4.93 5.95
N ARG A 79 0.77 -5.29 6.03
CA ARG A 79 -0.08 -5.49 4.85
C ARG A 79 -1.46 -4.92 5.06
N VAL A 80 -2.06 -4.49 3.97
CA VAL A 80 -3.48 -4.18 3.92
C VAL A 80 -4.30 -5.45 3.73
N VAL A 81 -5.39 -5.57 4.50
CA VAL A 81 -6.39 -6.63 4.39
C VAL A 81 -7.76 -6.02 4.12
N ASP A 82 -8.40 -6.47 3.04
CA ASP A 82 -9.82 -6.19 2.79
C ASP A 82 -10.68 -7.21 3.54
N THR A 83 -11.34 -6.76 4.60
CA THR A 83 -12.16 -7.64 5.46
C THR A 83 -13.48 -8.04 4.84
N ARG A 84 -13.88 -7.45 3.70
CA ARG A 84 -15.05 -7.90 2.94
C ARG A 84 -14.79 -9.24 2.25
N TYR A 85 -13.53 -9.56 1.98
CA TYR A 85 -13.10 -10.78 1.30
C TYR A 85 -12.02 -11.52 2.12
N PRO A 86 -12.39 -12.13 3.26
CA PRO A 86 -11.43 -12.71 4.21
C PRO A 86 -10.66 -13.93 3.66
N SER A 87 -10.96 -14.42 2.45
CA SER A 87 -10.49 -15.71 1.94
C SER A 87 -9.36 -15.68 0.90
N LEU A 88 -8.77 -14.54 0.54
CA LEU A 88 -7.64 -14.51 -0.41
C LEU A 88 -6.25 -14.61 0.25
N GLU A 89 -6.17 -14.66 1.58
CA GLU A 89 -4.88 -14.64 2.30
C GLU A 89 -4.27 -16.03 2.56
N THR A 90 -4.94 -17.14 2.20
CA THR A 90 -4.36 -18.49 2.33
C THR A 90 -4.08 -19.09 0.96
N ARG A 91 -2.89 -18.78 0.41
CA ARG A 91 -2.04 -19.66 -0.43
C ARG A 91 -0.95 -18.84 -1.10
N ARG A 92 0.25 -18.84 -0.51
CA ARG A 92 1.53 -18.90 -1.24
C ARG A 92 2.65 -19.26 -0.29
#